data_AF-A0A1I6UKX2-F1
#
_entry.id   AF-A0A1I6UKX2-F1
#
_cell.length_a   1.000
_cell.length_b   1.000
_cell.length_c   1.000
_cell.angle_alpha   90.00
_cell.angle_beta   90.00
_cell.angle_gamma   90.00
#
_symmetry.space_group_name_H-M   'P 1'
#
loop_
_entity.id
_entity.type
_entity.pdbx_description
1 polymer ?
#
loop_
_entity_poly.entity_id
_entity_poly.type
_entity_poly.pdbx_seq_one_letter_code
_entity_poly.pdbx_strand_id
1 'polypeptide(L)'
;MNQELAGFWRRFGANFIDGLVIVPFLVIFMLLGVSDETSDKIIGILQALYYLIVPIVWAGFTVGKKAVNIRIVRIDGQEITIWTTLKRYLLSSMVYGITFGIAIIVSAFMVALRQDKRSIHDFIAGTQVIRD
;
A
#
# COMPACT_ATOMS: atom_id res chain seq x y z
N MET A 1 5.43 14.83 19.76
CA MET A 1 4.97 13.43 19.79
C MET A 1 6.06 12.57 19.19
N ASN A 2 6.68 11.69 19.98
CA ASN A 2 7.57 10.65 19.45
C ASN A 2 6.70 9.65 18.70
N GLN A 3 6.57 9.80 17.38
CA GLN A 3 5.82 8.86 16.57
C GLN A 3 6.68 7.62 16.30
N GLU A 4 6.22 6.46 16.77
CA GLU A 4 6.89 5.20 16.50
C GLU A 4 6.75 4.82 15.02
N LEU A 5 7.86 4.46 14.39
CA LEU A 5 7.84 4.02 13.00
C LEU A 5 7.31 2.58 12.90
N ALA A 6 6.43 2.34 11.93
CA ALA A 6 5.85 1.03 11.72
C ALA A 6 6.89 0.06 11.12
N GLY A 7 7.26 -0.96 11.90
CA GLY A 7 8.16 -2.03 11.48
C GLY A 7 7.57 -2.97 10.43
N PHE A 8 8.41 -3.89 9.95
CA PHE A 8 8.08 -4.83 8.87
C PHE A 8 6.80 -5.64 9.12
N TRP A 9 6.67 -6.31 10.27
CA TRP A 9 5.56 -7.21 10.55
C TRP A 9 4.19 -6.54 10.56
N ARG A 10 4.10 -5.30 11.07
CA ARG A 10 2.84 -4.54 11.03
C ARG A 10 2.46 -4.19 9.60
N ARG A 11 3.43 -3.78 8.77
CA ARG A 11 3.19 -3.50 7.35
C ARG A 11 2.81 -4.76 6.59
N PHE A 12 3.45 -5.88 6.88
CA PHE A 12 3.11 -7.18 6.30
C PHE A 12 1.67 -7.58 6.67
N GLY A 13 1.31 -7.53 7.95
CA GLY A 13 -0.05 -7.82 8.42
C GLY A 13 -1.10 -6.89 7.83
N ALA A 14 -0.80 -5.59 7.72
CA ALA A 14 -1.68 -4.63 7.05
C ALA A 14 -1.92 -5.02 5.59
N ASN A 15 -0.86 -5.31 4.83
CA ASN A 15 -0.97 -5.70 3.42
C ASN A 15 -1.73 -7.02 3.25
N PHE A 16 -1.56 -7.96 4.18
CA PHE A 16 -2.31 -9.21 4.18
C PHE A 16 -3.81 -8.96 4.37
N ILE A 17 -4.19 -8.13 5.35
CA ILE A 17 -5.60 -7.76 5.59
C ILE A 17 -6.16 -6.96 4.40
N ASP A 18 -5.39 -6.03 3.83
CA ASP A 18 -5.78 -5.30 2.62
C ASP A 18 -6.04 -6.25 1.43
N GLY A 19 -5.29 -7.34 1.32
CA GLY A 19 -5.54 -8.39 0.31
C GLY A 19 -6.88 -9.10 0.49
N LEU A 20 -7.33 -9.29 1.74
CA LEU A 20 -8.61 -9.94 2.03
C LEU A 20 -9.83 -9.10 1.59
N VAL A 21 -9.66 -7.78 1.41
CA VAL A 21 -10.72 -6.88 0.94
C VAL A 21 -11.21 -7.27 -0.47
N ILE A 22 -10.38 -7.94 -1.26
CA ILE A 22 -10.69 -8.36 -2.63
C ILE A 22 -11.52 -9.66 -2.66
N VAL A 23 -11.42 -10.50 -1.63
CA VAL A 23 -12.05 -11.84 -1.58
C VAL A 23 -13.56 -11.81 -1.81
N PRO A 24 -14.34 -10.90 -1.20
CA PRO A 24 -15.79 -10.81 -1.48
C PRO A 24 -16.10 -10.54 -2.95
N PHE A 25 -15.32 -9.69 -3.62
CA PHE A 25 -15.51 -9.38 -5.04
C PHE A 25 -15.25 -10.60 -5.93
N LEU A 26 -14.20 -11.36 -5.62
CA LEU A 26 -13.89 -12.63 -6.32
C LEU A 26 -15.04 -13.63 -6.21
N VAL A 27 -15.58 -13.82 -5.00
CA VAL A 27 -16.72 -14.74 -4.78
C VAL A 27 -17.96 -14.27 -5.55
N ILE A 28 -18.25 -12.97 -5.54
CA ILE A 28 -19.40 -12.41 -6.28
C ILE A 28 -19.24 -12.62 -7.78
N PHE A 29 -18.07 -12.32 -8.36
CA PHE A 29 -17.84 -12.52 -9.79
C PHE A 29 -17.92 -13.99 -10.21
N MET A 30 -17.42 -14.89 -9.37
CA MET A 30 -17.56 -16.33 -9.58
C MET A 30 -19.03 -16.77 -9.57
N LEU A 31 -19.82 -16.30 -8.61
CA LEU A 31 -21.26 -16.63 -8.52
C LEU A 31 -22.08 -16.06 -9.68
N LEU A 32 -21.68 -14.92 -10.22
CA LEU A 32 -22.32 -14.28 -11.37
C LEU A 32 -21.86 -14.88 -12.72
N GLY A 33 -20.92 -15.83 -12.71
CA GLY A 33 -20.41 -16.46 -13.94
C GLY A 33 -19.59 -15.50 -14.82
N VAL A 34 -18.97 -14.47 -14.24
CA VAL A 34 -18.07 -13.56 -14.97
C VAL A 34 -16.79 -14.33 -15.33
N SER A 35 -16.29 -14.16 -16.55
CA SER A 35 -15.04 -14.83 -16.96
C SER A 35 -13.84 -14.35 -16.16
N ASP A 36 -12.87 -15.24 -15.92
CA ASP A 36 -11.66 -14.95 -15.16
C ASP A 36 -10.94 -13.71 -15.71
N GLU A 37 -10.73 -13.62 -17.04
CA GLU A 37 -10.08 -12.47 -17.68
C GLU A 37 -10.79 -11.13 -17.41
N THR A 38 -12.13 -11.14 -17.39
CA THR A 38 -12.92 -9.93 -17.14
C THR A 38 -12.84 -9.57 -15.66
N SER A 39 -12.95 -10.56 -14.79
CA SER A 39 -12.87 -10.39 -13.34
C SER A 39 -11.50 -9.84 -12.92
N ASP A 40 -10.41 -10.35 -13.48
CA ASP A 40 -9.05 -9.91 -13.20
C ASP A 40 -8.83 -8.45 -13.57
N LYS A 41 -9.32 -8.03 -14.76
CA LYS A 41 -9.25 -6.64 -15.20
C LYS A 41 -10.02 -5.71 -14.26
N ILE A 42 -11.25 -6.10 -13.90
CA ILE A 42 -12.10 -5.30 -13.00
C ILE A 42 -11.45 -5.20 -11.61
N ILE A 43 -10.96 -6.31 -11.06
CA ILE A 43 -10.29 -6.36 -9.76
C ILE A 43 -9.02 -5.52 -9.78
N GLY A 44 -8.20 -5.60 -10.83
CA GLY A 44 -7.01 -4.77 -10.97
C GLY A 44 -7.34 -3.28 -10.93
N ILE A 45 -8.40 -2.85 -11.63
CA ILE A 45 -8.87 -1.45 -11.60
C ILE A 45 -9.37 -1.09 -10.20
N LEU A 46 -10.20 -1.91 -9.57
CA LEU A 46 -10.72 -1.66 -8.22
C LEU A 46 -9.60 -1.58 -7.19
N GLN A 47 -8.59 -2.44 -7.28
CA GLN A 47 -7.43 -2.44 -6.39
C GLN A 47 -6.57 -1.18 -6.59
N ALA A 48 -6.36 -0.75 -7.84
CA ALA A 48 -5.66 0.49 -8.13
C ALA A 48 -6.41 1.70 -7.55
N LEU A 49 -7.73 1.77 -7.75
CA LEU A 49 -8.57 2.82 -7.19
C LEU A 49 -8.58 2.80 -5.65
N TYR A 50 -8.66 1.61 -5.04
CA TYR A 50 -8.59 1.43 -3.59
C TYR A 50 -7.32 2.05 -3.01
N TYR A 51 -6.15 1.69 -3.54
CA TYR A 51 -4.88 2.21 -3.05
C TYR A 51 -4.63 3.68 -3.40
N LEU A 52 -5.24 4.20 -4.46
CA LEU A 52 -5.15 5.61 -4.82
C LEU A 52 -6.02 6.48 -3.92
N ILE A 53 -7.28 6.08 -3.69
CA ILE A 53 -8.34 6.91 -3.09
C ILE A 53 -8.40 6.74 -1.58
N VAL A 54 -8.40 5.50 -1.07
CA VAL A 54 -8.67 5.25 0.36
C VAL A 54 -7.65 5.95 1.28
N PRO A 55 -6.33 5.94 1.00
CA PRO A 55 -5.38 6.66 1.84
C PRO A 55 -5.57 8.19 1.82
N ILE A 56 -6.18 8.76 0.78
CA ILE A 56 -6.46 10.20 0.73
C ILE A 56 -7.66 10.50 1.62
N VAL A 57 -8.76 9.76 1.44
CA VAL A 57 -10.01 9.98 2.17
C VAL A 57 -9.88 9.62 3.65
N TRP A 58 -9.06 8.62 3.97
CA TRP A 58 -8.86 8.14 5.34
C TRP A 58 -7.52 8.61 5.93
N ALA A 59 -7.01 9.78 5.54
CA ALA A 59 -5.84 10.42 6.17
C ALA A 59 -4.62 9.48 6.37
N GLY A 60 -4.34 8.65 5.36
CA GLY A 60 -3.21 7.71 5.31
C GLY A 60 -3.51 6.28 5.71
N PHE A 61 -4.73 5.99 6.13
CA PHE A 61 -5.17 4.63 6.42
C PHE A 61 -5.68 3.90 5.16
N THR A 62 -5.46 2.59 5.17
CA THR A 62 -6.22 1.60 4.39
C THR A 62 -6.95 0.71 5.41
N VAL A 63 -7.85 -0.17 4.96
CA VAL A 63 -8.57 -1.10 5.84
C VAL A 63 -7.60 -1.91 6.69
N GLY A 64 -6.60 -2.53 6.04
CA GLY A 64 -5.60 -3.34 6.73
C GLY A 64 -4.67 -2.52 7.62
N LYS A 65 -4.26 -1.34 7.16
CA LYS A 65 -3.43 -0.44 7.98
C LYS A 65 -4.16 0.07 9.22
N LYS A 66 -5.46 0.38 9.09
CA LYS A 66 -6.31 0.75 10.22
C LYS A 66 -6.46 -0.41 11.21
N ALA A 67 -6.63 -1.64 10.72
CA ALA A 67 -6.74 -2.82 11.56
C ALA A 67 -5.50 -3.09 12.44
N VAL A 68 -4.30 -2.72 11.97
CA VAL A 68 -3.04 -2.87 12.75
C VAL A 68 -2.51 -1.56 13.35
N ASN A 69 -3.34 -0.52 13.34
CA ASN A 69 -3.07 0.83 13.84
C ASN A 69 -1.78 1.49 13.28
N ILE A 70 -1.63 1.46 11.95
CA ILE A 70 -0.57 2.18 11.26
C ILE A 70 -1.17 3.09 10.18
N ARG A 71 -0.50 4.18 9.84
CA ARG A 71 -0.91 5.04 8.72
C ARG A 71 0.27 5.63 7.98
N ILE A 72 0.03 5.96 6.71
CA ILE A 72 0.96 6.74 5.91
C ILE A 72 0.88 8.20 6.39
N VAL A 73 2.03 8.86 6.49
CA VAL A 73 2.12 10.32 6.65
C VAL A 73 3.22 10.85 5.76
N ARG A 74 3.09 12.11 5.32
CA ARG A 74 4.20 12.78 4.62
C ARG A 74 5.23 13.28 5.62
N ILE A 75 6.47 13.34 5.15
CA ILE A 75 7.61 13.75 6.00
C ILE A 75 7.62 15.26 6.22
N ASP A 76 7.08 16.02 5.27
CA ASP A 76 6.90 17.47 5.36
C ASP A 76 5.71 17.88 6.26
N GLY A 77 5.01 16.91 6.86
CA GLY A 77 3.85 17.16 7.73
C GLY A 77 2.59 17.57 6.97
N GLN A 78 2.61 17.65 5.64
CA GLN A 78 1.42 17.95 4.85
C GLN A 78 0.49 16.74 4.76
N GLU A 79 -0.77 17.02 4.40
CA GLU A 79 -1.75 15.98 4.13
C GLU A 79 -1.39 15.15 2.88
N ILE A 80 -1.89 13.92 2.85
CA ILE A 80 -1.70 13.01 1.74
C ILE A 80 -2.51 13.49 0.55
N THR A 81 -1.81 13.73 -0.54
CA THR A 81 -2.42 14.15 -1.81
C THR A 81 -2.49 12.98 -2.77
N ILE A 82 -3.26 13.15 -3.84
CA ILE A 82 -3.32 12.18 -4.94
C ILE A 82 -1.94 11.96 -5.59
N TRP A 83 -1.09 12.99 -5.62
CA TRP A 83 0.27 12.88 -6.12
C TRP A 83 1.15 12.02 -5.21
N THR A 84 0.93 12.09 -3.90
CA THR A 84 1.64 11.27 -2.93
C THR A 84 1.31 9.79 -3.12
N THR A 85 0.03 9.44 -3.22
CA THR A 85 -0.40 8.05 -3.45
C THR A 85 0.00 7.56 -4.83
N LEU A 86 -0.15 8.39 -5.87
CA LEU A 86 0.25 8.03 -7.24
C LEU A 86 1.75 7.73 -7.34
N LYS A 87 2.63 8.53 -6.73
CA LYS A 87 4.07 8.23 -6.66
C LYS A 87 4.34 6.92 -5.92
N ARG A 88 3.63 6.69 -4.81
CA ARG A 88 3.80 5.52 -3.96
C ARG A 88 3.38 4.21 -4.64
N TYR A 89 2.35 4.24 -5.47
CA TYR A 89 1.82 3.04 -6.13
C TYR A 89 2.31 2.90 -7.58
N LEU A 90 2.10 3.92 -8.42
CA LEU A 90 2.39 3.84 -9.86
C LEU A 90 3.88 3.97 -10.19
N LEU A 91 4.56 5.01 -9.68
CA LEU A 91 6.01 5.15 -9.95
C LEU A 91 6.80 4.03 -9.29
N SER A 92 6.36 3.59 -8.12
CA SER A 92 7.03 2.50 -7.41
C SER A 92 6.80 1.17 -8.10
N SER A 93 5.62 0.90 -8.66
CA SER A 93 5.38 -0.31 -9.46
C SER A 93 6.24 -0.33 -10.72
N MET A 94 6.51 0.83 -11.36
CA MET A 94 7.45 0.91 -12.48
C MET A 94 8.88 0.54 -12.04
N VAL A 95 9.34 1.08 -10.90
CA VAL A 95 10.67 0.73 -10.35
C VAL A 95 10.77 -0.76 -10.02
N TYR A 96 9.72 -1.33 -9.41
CA TYR A 96 9.66 -2.76 -9.13
C TYR A 96 9.61 -3.62 -10.39
N GLY A 97 8.91 -3.17 -11.44
CA GLY A 97 8.88 -3.83 -12.74
C GLY A 97 10.23 -3.83 -13.46
N ILE A 98 10.88 -2.66 -13.54
CA ILE A 98 12.20 -2.50 -14.21
C ILE A 98 13.28 -3.33 -13.52
N THR A 99 13.21 -3.46 -12.19
CA THR A 99 14.15 -4.26 -11.41
C THR A 99 13.78 -5.74 -11.34
N PHE A 100 12.78 -6.20 -12.12
CA PHE A 100 12.28 -7.58 -12.11
C PHE A 100 11.93 -8.08 -10.69
N GLY A 101 11.40 -7.20 -9.85
CA GLY A 101 11.00 -7.53 -8.47
C GLY A 101 12.12 -7.50 -7.43
N ILE A 102 13.40 -7.34 -7.82
CA ILE A 102 14.53 -7.28 -6.88
C ILE A 102 14.34 -6.14 -5.87
N ALA A 103 13.86 -4.98 -6.32
CA ALA A 103 13.63 -3.83 -5.45
C ALA A 103 12.53 -4.06 -4.39
N ILE A 104 11.65 -5.06 -4.56
CA ILE A 104 10.68 -5.45 -3.53
C ILE A 104 11.41 -6.10 -2.35
N ILE A 105 12.33 -7.03 -2.65
CA ILE A 105 13.15 -7.71 -1.63
C ILE A 105 14.03 -6.67 -0.91
N VAL A 106 14.68 -5.78 -1.67
CA VAL A 106 15.48 -4.68 -1.10
C VAL A 106 14.60 -3.79 -0.20
N SER A 107 13.38 -3.46 -0.63
CA SER A 107 12.44 -2.67 0.18
C SER A 107 12.09 -3.36 1.50
N ALA A 108 11.92 -4.69 1.50
CA ALA A 108 11.66 -5.46 2.72
C ALA A 108 12.84 -5.37 3.71
N PHE A 109 14.07 -5.56 3.23
CA PHE A 109 15.27 -5.40 4.04
C PHE A 109 15.45 -3.97 4.54
N MET A 110 15.18 -2.95 3.71
CA MET A 110 15.23 -1.55 4.12
C MET A 110 14.28 -1.27 5.28
N VAL A 111 13.05 -1.76 5.21
CA VAL A 111 12.07 -1.60 6.29
C VAL A 111 12.49 -2.40 7.54
N ALA A 112 13.06 -3.59 7.39
CA ALA A 112 13.47 -4.41 8.52
C ALA A 112 14.68 -3.82 9.26
N LEU A 113 15.74 -3.44 8.52
CA LEU A 113 17.06 -3.15 9.06
C LEU A 113 17.31 -1.67 9.34
N ARG A 114 16.71 -0.75 8.57
CA ARG A 114 17.00 0.68 8.74
C ARG A 114 16.30 1.27 9.96
N GLN A 115 16.88 2.35 10.48
CA GLN A 115 16.31 3.10 11.61
C GLN A 115 15.07 3.90 11.22
N ASP A 116 15.02 4.42 9.99
CA ASP A 116 13.87 5.17 9.46
C ASP A 116 12.72 4.27 8.96
N LYS A 117 12.93 2.95 8.89
CA LYS A 117 11.92 1.95 8.47
C LYS A 117 11.23 2.28 7.13
N ARG A 118 11.89 3.03 6.23
CA ARG A 118 11.33 3.46 4.94
C ARG A 118 11.70 2.50 3.81
N SER A 119 10.72 2.18 2.96
CA SER A 119 10.89 1.40 1.73
C SER A 119 11.23 2.29 0.53
N ILE A 120 11.56 1.70 -0.63
CA ILE A 120 11.84 2.47 -1.86
C ILE A 120 10.64 3.36 -2.25
N HIS A 121 9.41 2.85 -2.16
CA HIS A 121 8.23 3.63 -2.45
C HIS A 121 7.99 4.77 -1.44
N ASP A 122 8.41 4.60 -0.19
CA ASP A 122 8.38 5.67 0.82
C ASP A 122 9.36 6.81 0.47
N PHE A 123 10.50 6.50 -0.16
CA PHE A 123 11.43 7.53 -0.69
C PHE A 123 10.84 8.27 -1.86
N ILE A 124 10.35 7.55 -2.87
CA ILE A 124 9.79 8.13 -4.10
C ILE A 124 8.61 9.05 -3.75
N ALA A 125 7.76 8.64 -2.81
CA ALA A 125 6.59 9.41 -2.41
C ALA A 125 6.85 10.48 -1.34
N GLY A 126 8.05 10.53 -0.73
CA GLY A 126 8.32 11.44 0.39
C GLY A 126 7.46 11.14 1.63
N THR A 127 7.18 9.87 1.88
CA THR A 127 6.29 9.42 2.97
C THR A 127 7.02 8.53 3.96
N GLN A 128 6.39 8.33 5.10
CA GLN A 128 6.74 7.34 6.11
C GLN A 128 5.46 6.69 6.64
N VAL A 129 5.60 5.54 7.29
CA VAL A 129 4.48 4.87 7.96
C VAL A 129 4.75 4.89 9.45
N ILE A 130 3.82 5.50 10.17
CA ILE A 130 3.85 5.64 11.62
C ILE A 130 2.82 4.72 12.25
N ARG A 131 3.04 4.40 13.51
CA ARG A 131 2.04 3.81 14.39
C ARG A 131 1.26 4.93 15.06
N ASP A 132 -0.06 4.85 14.96
CA ASP A 132 -0.97 5.67 15.77
C ASP A 132 -1.25 5.01 17.13
#